data_AF-A0A4R0XJF8-F1
#
_entry.id   AF-A0A4R0XJF8-F1
#
_cell.length_a   1.000
_cell.length_b   1.000
_cell.length_c   1.000
_cell.angle_alpha   90.00
_cell.angle_beta   90.00
_cell.angle_gamma   90.00
#
_symmetry.space_group_name_H-M   'P 1'
#
loop_
_entity.id
_entity.type
_entity.pdbx_description
1 polymer ?
#
loop_
_entity_poly.entity_id
_entity_poly.type
_entity_poly.pdbx_seq_one_letter_code
_entity_poly.pdbx_strand_id
1 'polypeptide(L)'
;MKTKYQRRLYASVAGAGLIVLCGAFAIHSRSTHAAAEAAAAESATSGAASGTPTVSNAVDLAPEALSNLHLQIADAALRPGVRTITAPGVVAFNGKQLAQLSSPSRGRIVAVDVAVGDHVRAGQRLAILDEFDLSDVRSQLASAQAALADATPQPTRHTPRSPRGTEL
;
A
#
# COMPACT_ATOMS: atom_id res chain seq x y z
N MET A 1 24.10 13.05 9.83
CA MET A 1 23.72 11.94 8.91
C MET A 1 22.88 12.43 7.71
N LYS A 2 23.25 13.52 7.01
CA LYS A 2 22.41 14.17 5.96
C LYS A 2 22.93 14.00 4.51
N THR A 3 24.06 13.34 4.28
CA THR A 3 24.77 13.40 2.99
C THR A 3 24.44 12.28 2.00
N LYS A 4 23.69 11.24 2.39
CA LYS A 4 23.41 10.08 1.50
C LYS A 4 22.18 10.23 0.59
N TYR A 5 21.31 11.23 0.81
CA TYR A 5 20.05 11.36 0.06
C TYR A 5 20.18 12.16 -1.25
N GLN A 6 21.15 13.07 -1.35
CA GLN A 6 21.26 13.95 -2.53
C GLN A 6 21.83 13.26 -3.78
N ARG A 7 22.65 12.21 -3.62
CA ARG A 7 23.21 11.47 -4.76
C ARG A 7 22.19 10.56 -5.48
N ARG A 8 21.14 10.12 -4.79
CA ARG A 8 20.08 9.29 -5.39
C ARG A 8 19.05 10.12 -6.16
N LEU A 9 18.93 11.41 -5.85
CA LEU A 9 17.97 12.31 -6.48
C LEU A 9 18.40 12.73 -7.90
N TYR A 10 19.70 12.88 -8.17
CA TYR A 10 20.18 13.22 -9.52
C TYR A 10 20.15 12.04 -10.50
N ALA A 11 20.22 10.80 -10.00
CA ALA A 11 20.19 9.60 -10.86
C ALA A 11 18.79 9.34 -11.46
N SER A 12 17.70 9.76 -10.81
CA SER A 12 16.34 9.55 -11.32
C SER A 12 15.88 10.61 -12.34
N VAL A 13 16.44 11.83 -12.28
CA VAL A 13 16.09 12.91 -13.21
C VAL A 13 16.68 12.65 -14.61
N ALA A 14 17.83 11.97 -14.69
CA ALA A 14 18.44 11.58 -15.98
C ALA A 14 17.65 10.47 -16.71
N GLY A 15 16.96 9.59 -16.00
CA GLY A 15 16.17 8.50 -16.60
C GLY A 15 14.82 8.95 -17.19
N ALA A 16 14.18 9.96 -16.59
CA ALA A 16 12.88 10.47 -17.06
C ALA A 16 12.99 11.30 -18.35
N GLY A 17 14.12 11.97 -18.58
CA GLY A 17 14.34 12.77 -19.80
C GLY A 17 14.42 11.93 -21.09
N LEU A 18 14.88 10.68 -20.99
CA LEU A 18 15.10 9.82 -22.16
C LEU A 18 13.81 9.13 -22.65
N ILE A 19 12.84 8.90 -21.76
CA ILE A 19 11.55 8.26 -22.08
C ILE A 19 10.59 9.25 -22.76
N VAL A 20 10.64 10.54 -22.39
CA VAL A 20 9.80 11.59 -23.00
C VAL A 20 10.21 11.90 -24.44
N LEU A 21 11.50 11.75 -24.77
CA LEU A 21 12.03 12.09 -26.09
C LEU A 21 11.71 11.02 -27.16
N CYS A 22 11.55 9.75 -26.77
CA CYS A 22 11.15 8.66 -27.68
C CYS A 22 9.63 8.61 -27.95
N GLY A 23 8.80 9.02 -26.98
CA GLY A 23 7.34 9.00 -27.13
C GLY A 23 6.81 10.03 -28.14
N ALA A 24 7.48 11.18 -28.27
CA ALA A 24 7.08 12.23 -29.21
C ALA A 24 7.37 11.87 -30.68
N PHE A 25 8.37 11.02 -30.95
CA PHE A 25 8.76 10.64 -32.31
C PHE A 25 7.82 9.60 -32.96
N ALA A 26 7.14 8.78 -32.16
CA ALA A 26 6.25 7.73 -32.66
C ALA A 26 4.83 8.22 -33.05
N ILE A 27 4.46 9.43 -32.63
CA ILE A 27 3.12 10.00 -32.87
C ILE A 27 3.09 10.89 -34.12
N HIS A 28 4.21 11.48 -34.52
CA HIS A 28 4.27 12.40 -35.67
C HIS A 28 4.34 11.71 -37.04
N SER A 29 4.62 10.40 -37.09
CA SER A 29 4.79 9.63 -38.33
C SER A 29 3.51 8.99 -38.87
N ARG A 30 2.35 9.15 -38.20
CA ARG A 30 1.08 8.53 -38.59
C ARG A 30 0.11 9.45 -39.35
N SER A 31 0.45 10.72 -39.57
CA SER A 31 -0.49 11.73 -40.10
C SER A 31 -0.40 11.99 -41.61
N THR A 32 0.29 11.15 -42.39
CA THR A 32 0.33 11.29 -43.85
C THR A 32 0.03 9.97 -44.52
N HIS A 33 -1.25 9.61 -44.66
CA HIS A 33 -1.81 8.81 -45.77
C HIS A 33 -3.30 8.51 -45.50
N ALA A 34 -4.20 9.10 -46.29
CA ALA A 34 -5.35 8.44 -46.92
C ALA A 34 -6.30 9.50 -47.53
N ALA A 35 -6.22 9.60 -48.86
CA ALA A 35 -7.19 10.24 -49.72
C ALA A 35 -8.31 9.26 -50.12
N ALA A 36 -9.33 9.81 -50.78
CA ALA A 36 -10.35 9.16 -51.61
C ALA A 36 -11.48 8.43 -50.85
N GLU A 37 -12.74 8.35 -51.29
CA GLU A 37 -13.57 8.93 -52.36
C GLU A 37 -14.95 8.23 -52.21
N ALA A 38 -16.04 8.86 -52.64
CA ALA A 38 -17.38 8.31 -53.00
C ALA A 38 -18.50 9.17 -52.38
N ALA A 39 -19.62 9.47 -53.03
CA ALA A 39 -20.08 9.31 -54.41
C ALA A 39 -21.34 10.20 -54.54
N ALA A 40 -21.58 10.73 -55.73
CA ALA A 40 -22.82 11.38 -56.10
C ALA A 40 -23.89 10.33 -56.45
N ALA A 41 -25.15 10.58 -56.09
CA ALA A 41 -26.33 9.97 -56.71
C ALA A 41 -27.55 10.92 -56.59
N GLU A 42 -27.81 11.59 -57.70
CA GLU A 42 -29.07 11.87 -58.41
C GLU A 42 -30.43 11.98 -57.68
N SER A 43 -31.17 13.01 -58.13
CA SER A 43 -32.52 13.46 -57.78
C SER A 43 -33.66 12.50 -58.14
N ALA A 44 -34.74 12.52 -57.36
CA ALA A 44 -36.11 12.38 -57.87
C ALA A 44 -37.14 13.08 -56.97
N THR A 45 -37.89 14.01 -57.56
CA THR A 45 -39.06 14.71 -57.03
C THR A 45 -40.27 13.79 -56.95
N SER A 46 -41.05 13.82 -55.85
CA SER A 46 -42.48 14.20 -55.86
C SER A 46 -43.18 13.95 -54.51
N GLY A 47 -43.65 15.05 -53.91
CA GLY A 47 -44.99 15.25 -53.35
C GLY A 47 -45.60 14.26 -52.36
N ALA A 48 -45.72 14.69 -51.09
CA ALA A 48 -46.98 14.70 -50.35
C ALA A 48 -46.82 15.49 -49.04
N ALA A 49 -47.66 16.52 -48.89
CA ALA A 49 -47.78 17.30 -47.67
C ALA A 49 -48.25 16.40 -46.51
N SER A 50 -47.47 16.39 -45.43
CA SER A 50 -47.90 15.99 -44.10
C SER A 50 -47.17 16.89 -43.11
N GLY A 51 -47.79 18.04 -42.85
CA GLY A 51 -47.29 19.02 -41.89
C GLY A 51 -47.46 18.50 -40.47
N THR A 52 -46.51 17.70 -40.00
CA THR A 52 -46.23 17.57 -38.56
C THR A 52 -45.90 18.96 -38.04
N PRO A 53 -46.50 19.45 -36.93
CA PRO A 53 -46.12 20.74 -36.38
C PRO A 53 -44.64 20.68 -36.02
N THR A 54 -43.84 21.36 -36.84
CA THR A 54 -42.41 21.47 -36.60
C THR A 54 -42.27 22.48 -35.48
N VAL A 55 -42.08 21.99 -34.25
CA VAL A 55 -41.80 22.86 -33.12
C VAL A 55 -40.49 23.59 -33.45
N SER A 56 -40.58 24.88 -33.71
CA SER A 56 -39.41 25.70 -34.02
C SER A 56 -38.49 25.74 -32.81
N ASN A 57 -37.21 25.40 -33.00
CA ASN A 57 -36.17 25.51 -31.98
C ASN A 57 -35.64 26.95 -31.82
N ALA A 58 -36.26 27.92 -32.49
CA ALA A 58 -35.90 29.33 -32.45
C ALA A 58 -37.16 30.19 -32.25
N VAL A 59 -37.01 31.23 -31.43
CA VAL A 59 -38.05 32.23 -31.13
C VAL A 59 -37.57 33.58 -31.67
N ASP A 60 -38.33 34.16 -32.58
CA ASP A 60 -38.07 35.48 -33.13
C ASP A 60 -38.71 36.55 -32.23
N LEU A 61 -37.91 37.52 -31.79
CA LEU A 61 -38.38 38.65 -31.00
C LEU A 61 -38.25 39.93 -31.80
N ALA A 62 -39.26 40.79 -31.67
CA ALA A 62 -39.22 42.15 -32.18
C ALA A 62 -38.11 42.96 -31.48
N PRO A 63 -37.40 43.85 -32.20
CA PRO A 63 -36.28 44.61 -31.64
C PRO A 63 -36.70 45.51 -30.47
N GLU A 64 -37.94 45.98 -30.43
CA GLU A 64 -38.52 46.73 -29.31
C GLU A 64 -38.75 45.84 -28.07
N ALA A 65 -39.04 44.56 -28.27
CA ALA A 65 -39.13 43.60 -27.17
C ALA A 65 -37.75 43.28 -26.62
N LEU A 66 -36.73 43.14 -27.48
CA LEU A 66 -35.35 42.91 -27.05
C LEU A 66 -34.78 44.08 -26.22
N SER A 67 -35.07 45.33 -26.59
CA SER A 67 -34.59 46.50 -25.85
C SER A 67 -35.21 46.64 -24.46
N ASN A 68 -36.48 46.26 -24.30
CA ASN A 68 -37.18 46.29 -23.01
C ASN A 68 -36.74 45.16 -22.06
N LEU A 69 -36.22 44.04 -22.59
CA LEU A 69 -35.88 42.83 -21.82
C LEU A 69 -34.46 42.84 -21.23
N HIS A 70 -33.59 43.79 -21.62
CA HIS A 70 -32.22 43.96 -21.10
C HIS A 70 -31.39 42.66 -21.02
N LEU A 71 -31.42 41.83 -22.08
CA LEU A 71 -30.70 40.57 -22.11
C LEU A 71 -29.17 40.79 -22.11
N GLN A 72 -28.47 40.10 -21.21
CA GLN A 72 -27.01 40.06 -21.19
C GLN A 72 -26.54 38.79 -21.91
N ILE A 73 -25.86 38.99 -23.05
CA ILE A 73 -25.28 37.90 -23.85
C ILE A 73 -23.79 37.86 -23.56
N ALA A 74 -23.27 36.66 -23.26
CA ALA A 74 -21.86 36.41 -23.07
C ALA A 74 -21.43 35.19 -23.89
N ASP A 75 -20.24 35.25 -24.49
CA ASP A 75 -19.70 34.16 -25.29
C ASP A 75 -19.35 32.95 -24.42
N ALA A 76 -19.75 31.77 -24.87
CA ALA A 76 -19.41 30.52 -24.21
C ALA A 76 -17.92 30.21 -24.43
N ALA A 77 -17.13 30.31 -23.36
CA ALA A 77 -15.72 29.92 -23.36
C ALA A 77 -15.50 28.68 -22.50
N LEU A 78 -14.75 27.71 -23.02
CA LEU A 78 -14.36 26.53 -22.25
C LEU A 78 -13.28 26.92 -21.23
N ARG A 79 -13.55 26.71 -19.94
CA ARG A 79 -12.60 26.97 -18.85
C ARG A 79 -12.59 25.79 -17.87
N PRO A 80 -11.43 25.42 -17.30
CA PRO A 80 -11.39 24.41 -16.24
C PRO A 80 -12.27 24.83 -15.05
N GLY A 81 -13.29 24.01 -14.76
CA GLY A 81 -14.15 24.22 -13.60
C GLY A 81 -13.45 23.72 -12.34
N VAL A 82 -12.90 24.63 -11.53
CA VAL A 82 -12.38 24.27 -10.21
C VAL A 82 -13.57 24.21 -9.24
N ARG A 83 -13.97 22.99 -8.88
CA ARG A 83 -14.96 22.76 -7.82
C ARG A 83 -14.23 22.41 -6.54
N THR A 84 -14.41 23.23 -5.50
CA THR A 84 -13.93 22.91 -4.17
C THR A 84 -14.92 21.98 -3.48
N ILE A 85 -14.47 20.78 -3.14
CA ILE A 85 -15.24 19.81 -2.35
C ILE A 85 -14.65 19.79 -0.95
N THR A 86 -15.47 20.01 0.07
CA THR A 86 -15.07 19.85 1.48
C THR A 86 -15.64 18.53 1.98
N ALA A 87 -14.78 17.67 2.53
CA ALA A 87 -15.17 16.40 3.12
C ALA A 87 -14.55 16.25 4.52
N PRO A 88 -15.30 15.74 5.51
CA PRO A 88 -14.74 15.44 6.81
C PRO A 88 -13.75 14.28 6.72
N GLY A 89 -12.71 14.32 7.55
CA GLY A 89 -11.74 13.24 7.70
C GLY A 89 -11.56 12.87 9.17
N VAL A 90 -11.11 11.64 9.41
CA VAL A 90 -10.79 11.14 10.76
C VAL A 90 -9.29 10.90 10.86
N VAL A 91 -8.70 11.28 12.00
CA VAL A 91 -7.31 10.95 12.33
C VAL A 91 -7.26 9.51 12.84
N ALA A 92 -6.65 8.63 12.06
CA ALA A 92 -6.47 7.22 12.42
C ALA A 92 -5.01 6.94 12.82
N PHE A 93 -4.80 5.83 13.53
CA PHE A 93 -3.47 5.35 13.84
C PHE A 93 -2.70 4.96 12.58
N ASN A 94 -1.39 5.20 12.58
CA ASN A 94 -0.53 4.78 11.50
C ASN A 94 -0.38 3.25 11.53
N GLY A 95 -0.95 2.54 10.55
CA GLY A 95 -0.89 1.08 10.47
C GLY A 95 0.52 0.50 10.44
N LYS A 96 1.54 1.28 10.04
CA LYS A 96 2.97 0.84 10.08
C LYS A 96 3.59 0.93 11.47
N GLN A 97 2.93 1.59 12.42
CA GLN A 97 3.37 1.75 13.82
C GLN A 97 2.40 1.07 14.79
N LEU A 98 1.50 0.22 14.29
CA LEU A 98 0.59 -0.58 15.09
C LEU A 98 1.16 -2.00 15.18
N ALA A 99 1.36 -2.49 16.39
CA ALA A 99 1.76 -3.86 16.66
C ALA A 99 0.76 -4.50 17.63
N GLN A 100 0.11 -5.58 17.20
CA GLN A 100 -0.74 -6.37 18.07
C GLN A 100 0.08 -7.54 18.61
N LEU A 101 0.34 -7.52 19.92
CA LEU A 101 1.13 -8.54 20.59
C LEU A 101 0.20 -9.64 21.10
N SER A 102 0.57 -10.88 20.83
CA SER A 102 -0.06 -12.07 21.37
C SER A 102 0.99 -12.86 22.15
N SER A 103 0.54 -13.65 23.12
CA SER A 103 1.43 -14.54 23.86
C SER A 103 2.05 -15.56 22.89
N PRO A 104 3.38 -15.80 22.93
CA PRO A 104 4.01 -16.83 22.11
C PRO A 104 3.56 -18.24 22.51
N SER A 105 3.07 -18.42 23.73
CA SER A 105 2.87 -19.73 24.34
C SER A 105 1.76 -19.69 25.42
N ARG A 106 1.33 -20.85 25.92
CA ARG A 106 0.17 -20.94 26.83
C ARG A 106 0.68 -20.93 28.27
N GLY A 107 0.26 -19.92 29.01
CA GLY A 107 0.72 -19.73 30.37
C GLY A 107 -0.24 -18.95 31.24
N ARG A 108 0.14 -18.81 32.51
CA ARG A 108 -0.57 -17.97 33.48
C ARG A 108 0.10 -16.59 33.57
N ILE A 109 -0.70 -15.54 33.54
CA ILE A 109 -0.20 -14.17 33.72
C ILE A 109 0.24 -14.00 35.18
N VAL A 110 1.50 -13.64 35.39
CA VAL A 110 2.08 -13.38 36.72
C VAL A 110 1.92 -11.91 37.08
N ALA A 111 2.21 -11.02 36.13
CA ALA A 111 2.13 -9.58 36.31
C ALA A 111 1.85 -8.89 34.98
N VAL A 112 1.18 -7.75 35.05
CA VAL A 112 0.98 -6.82 33.94
C VAL A 112 1.55 -5.49 34.38
N ASP A 113 2.59 -5.02 33.70
CA ASP A 113 3.38 -3.86 34.12
C ASP A 113 2.89 -2.55 33.48
N VAL A 114 1.93 -2.62 32.55
CA VAL A 114 1.50 -1.49 31.71
C VAL A 114 -0.02 -1.49 31.53
N ALA A 115 -0.63 -0.30 31.57
CA ALA A 115 -2.06 -0.10 31.35
C ALA A 115 -2.38 0.47 29.95
N VAL A 116 -3.65 0.39 29.56
CA VAL A 116 -4.13 0.98 28.30
C VAL A 116 -4.00 2.51 28.37
N GLY A 117 -3.33 3.09 27.37
CA GLY A 117 -3.07 4.53 27.29
C GLY A 117 -1.65 4.91 27.67
N ASP A 118 -0.89 4.00 28.30
CA ASP A 118 0.50 4.27 28.65
C ASP A 118 1.40 4.35 27.42
N HIS A 119 2.38 5.26 27.48
CA HIS A 119 3.41 5.36 26.46
C HIS A 119 4.49 4.29 26.68
N VAL A 120 4.61 3.37 25.72
CA VAL A 120 5.61 2.30 25.73
C VAL A 120 6.67 2.49 24.66
N ARG A 121 7.87 1.98 24.91
CA ARG A 121 8.99 1.96 23.95
C ARG A 121 9.27 0.55 23.46
N ALA A 122 9.92 0.44 22.29
CA ALA A 122 10.36 -0.85 21.78
C ALA A 122 11.30 -1.55 22.78
N GLY A 123 11.02 -2.83 23.07
CA GLY A 123 11.78 -3.63 24.03
C GLY A 123 11.37 -3.43 25.51
N GLN A 124 10.40 -2.56 25.79
CA GLN A 124 9.85 -2.41 27.14
C GLN A 124 9.03 -3.65 27.51
N ARG A 125 9.14 -4.08 28.76
CA ARG A 125 8.36 -5.18 29.33
C ARG A 125 6.91 -4.74 29.50
N LEU A 126 5.97 -5.56 29.03
CA LEU A 126 4.53 -5.30 29.12
C LEU A 126 3.84 -6.22 30.13
N ALA A 127 4.22 -7.50 30.14
CA ALA A 127 3.67 -8.49 31.04
C ALA A 127 4.69 -9.61 31.28
N ILE A 128 4.47 -10.36 32.36
CA ILE A 128 5.21 -11.56 32.71
C ILE A 128 4.25 -12.74 32.67
N LEU A 129 4.63 -13.79 31.94
CA LEU A 129 3.88 -15.02 31.78
C LEU A 129 4.70 -16.19 32.32
N ASP A 130 4.02 -17.07 33.05
CA ASP A 130 4.53 -18.37 33.51
C ASP A 130 4.05 -19.47 32.57
N GLU A 131 4.99 -20.14 31.88
CA GLU A 131 4.72 -21.07 30.79
C GLU A 131 4.51 -22.50 31.28
N PHE A 132 3.45 -23.17 30.81
CA PHE A 132 3.18 -24.55 31.22
C PHE A 132 4.06 -25.58 30.51
N ASP A 133 4.18 -25.50 29.17
CA ASP A 133 4.86 -26.53 28.37
C ASP A 133 6.37 -26.61 28.63
N LEU A 134 6.96 -25.52 29.11
CA LEU A 134 8.40 -25.41 29.33
C LEU A 134 8.88 -26.26 30.53
N SER A 135 8.00 -26.50 31.49
CA SER A 135 8.31 -27.35 32.66
C SER A 135 8.44 -28.82 32.26
N ASP A 136 7.54 -29.32 31.42
CA ASP A 136 7.54 -30.72 30.95
C ASP A 136 8.76 -31.02 30.10
N VAL A 137 9.09 -30.13 29.15
CA VAL A 137 10.27 -30.28 28.29
C VAL A 137 11.57 -30.28 29.10
N ARG A 138 11.68 -29.41 30.12
CA ARG A 138 12.84 -29.38 31.03
C ARG A 138 12.97 -30.69 31.81
N SER A 139 11.87 -31.25 32.29
CA SER A 139 11.89 -32.53 32.99
C SER A 139 12.35 -33.66 32.07
N GLN A 140 11.86 -33.70 30.82
CA GLN A 140 12.27 -34.70 29.84
C GLN A 140 13.76 -34.58 29.50
N LEU A 141 14.26 -33.35 29.33
CA LEU A 141 15.67 -33.07 29.10
C LEU A 141 16.52 -33.58 30.27
N ALA A 142 16.12 -33.26 31.50
CA ALA A 142 16.82 -33.71 32.70
C ALA A 142 16.87 -35.25 32.80
N SER A 143 15.76 -35.93 32.54
CA SER A 143 15.69 -37.40 32.52
C SER A 143 16.57 -38.01 31.42
N ALA A 144 16.60 -37.42 30.22
CA ALA A 144 17.45 -37.88 29.14
C ALA A 144 18.95 -37.67 29.45
N GLN A 145 19.31 -36.56 30.08
CA GLN A 145 20.68 -36.30 30.54
C GLN A 145 21.12 -37.29 31.63
N ALA A 146 20.24 -37.60 32.57
CA ALA A 146 20.52 -38.60 33.60
C ALA A 146 20.74 -40.00 32.98
N ALA A 147 19.88 -40.40 32.04
CA ALA A 147 20.04 -41.67 31.33
C ALA A 147 21.36 -41.74 30.53
N LEU A 148 21.80 -40.63 29.92
CA LEU A 148 23.10 -40.56 29.23
C LEU A 148 24.28 -40.64 30.20
N ALA A 149 24.17 -40.01 31.37
CA ALA A 149 25.20 -40.08 32.40
C ALA A 149 25.35 -41.52 32.93
N ASP A 150 24.23 -42.21 33.17
CA ASP A 150 24.23 -43.61 33.62
C ASP A 150 24.74 -44.57 32.53
N ALA A 151 24.42 -44.29 31.26
CA ALA A 151 24.87 -45.09 30.12
C ALA A 151 26.35 -44.84 29.77
N THR A 152 26.94 -43.74 30.24
CA THR A 152 28.37 -43.48 30.03
C THR A 152 29.15 -44.44 30.94
N PRO A 153 29.89 -45.42 30.40
CA PRO A 153 30.57 -46.42 31.21
C PRO A 153 31.57 -45.72 32.12
N GLN A 154 31.31 -45.74 33.43
CA GLN A 154 32.25 -45.23 34.43
C GLN A 154 33.54 -46.04 34.27
N PRO A 155 34.68 -45.44 33.87
CA PRO A 155 35.92 -46.18 33.73
C PRO A 155 36.26 -46.74 35.11
N THR A 156 36.26 -48.07 35.21
CA THR A 156 36.62 -48.79 36.42
C THR A 156 37.99 -48.31 36.86
N ARG A 157 38.02 -47.47 37.92
CA ARG A 157 39.28 -47.05 38.53
C ARG A 157 39.87 -48.28 39.20
N HIS A 158 40.69 -49.02 38.46
CA HIS A 158 41.65 -49.94 39.03
C HIS A 158 42.65 -49.11 39.83
N THR A 159 42.40 -48.93 41.13
CA THR A 159 43.37 -48.39 42.05
C THR A 159 44.47 -49.43 42.25
N PRO A 160 45.71 -49.21 41.80
CA PRO A 160 46.79 -50.14 42.06
C PRO A 160 47.05 -50.19 43.58
N ARG A 161 46.96 -51.38 44.15
CA ARG A 161 47.34 -51.66 45.54
C ARG A 161 48.85 -51.48 45.64
N SER A 162 49.29 -50.37 46.23
CA SER A 162 50.69 -50.12 46.56
C SER A 162 51.19 -51.23 47.50
N PRO A 163 52.29 -51.94 47.19
CA PRO A 163 52.85 -52.94 48.08
C PRO A 163 53.51 -52.27 49.29
N ARG A 164 53.16 -52.75 50.50
CA ARG A 164 53.87 -52.38 51.73
C ARG A 164 55.33 -52.80 51.60
N GLY A 165 56.21 -51.86 51.90
CA GLY A 165 57.66 -52.04 51.91
C GLY A 165 58.08 -53.21 52.78
N THR A 166 59.00 -53.99 52.24
CA THR A 166 59.92 -54.84 52.98
C THR A 166 60.88 -53.94 53.76
N GLU A 167 60.83 -54.00 55.09
CA GLU A 167 62.01 -53.74 55.91
C GLU A 167 62.41 -55.04 56.59
N LEU A 168 63.73 -55.23 56.57
CA LEU A 168 64.54 -56.33 57.07
C LEU A 168 64.63 -56.33 58.60
#